data_AF-A0AAU4MUG2-F1
#
_entry.id   AF-A0AAU4MUG2-F1
#
_cell.length_a   1.000
_cell.length_b   1.000
_cell.length_c   1.000
_cell.angle_alpha   90.00
_cell.angle_beta   90.00
_cell.angle_gamma   90.00
#
_symmetry.space_group_name_H-M   'P 1'
#
loop_
_entity.id
_entity.type
_entity.pdbx_description
1 polymer ?
#
loop_
_entity_poly.entity_id
_entity_poly.type
_entity_poly.pdbx_seq_one_letter_code
_entity_poly.pdbx_strand_id
1 'polypeptide(L)' 'MSTLRPEPETALSATELNARIRELWADGQLPDDRRPEYEALVVKWAAAALEGVGRAA' A
#
# COMPACT_ATOMS: atom_id res chain seq x y z
N MET A 1 5.17 -19.15 28.01
CA MET A 1 5.56 -18.84 26.62
C MET A 1 4.54 -17.86 26.07
N SER A 2 4.85 -16.56 26.06
CA SER A 2 3.92 -15.54 25.57
C SER A 2 3.73 -15.71 24.08
N THR A 3 2.50 -16.03 23.68
CA THR A 3 2.07 -15.96 22.29
C THR A 3 1.99 -14.49 21.92
N LEU A 4 3.03 -13.97 21.23
CA LEU A 4 2.89 -12.72 20.50
C LEU A 4 1.78 -12.97 19.47
N ARG A 5 0.56 -12.50 19.76
CA ARG A 5 -0.43 -12.28 18.71
C ARG A 5 0.28 -11.40 17.70
N PRO A 6 0.35 -11.76 16.40
CA PRO A 6 0.70 -10.77 15.42
C PRO A 6 -0.32 -9.65 15.62
N GLU A 7 0.15 -8.47 16.02
CA GLU A 7 -0.70 -7.30 16.01
C GLU A 7 -1.30 -7.24 14.61
N PRO A 8 -2.62 -6.97 14.47
CA PRO A 8 -3.18 -6.80 13.14
C PRO A 8 -2.33 -5.73 12.48
N GLU A 9 -1.58 -6.08 11.43
CA GLU A 9 -0.91 -5.08 10.59
C GLU A 9 -2.01 -4.08 10.26
N THR A 10 -1.95 -2.91 10.87
CA THR A 10 -2.99 -1.89 10.72
C THR A 10 -3.06 -1.61 9.22
N ALA A 11 -4.15 -2.04 8.60
CA ALA A 11 -4.31 -1.96 7.17
C ALA A 11 -4.12 -0.49 6.77
N LEU A 12 -3.07 -0.22 6.00
CA LEU A 12 -2.73 1.13 5.58
C LEU A 12 -3.88 1.71 4.76
N SER A 13 -4.19 2.98 5.00
CA SER A 13 -5.17 3.70 4.19
C SER A 13 -4.69 3.85 2.74
N ALA A 14 -5.63 4.08 1.82
CA ALA A 14 -5.30 4.38 0.43
C ALA A 14 -4.33 5.58 0.30
N THR A 15 -4.43 6.57 1.19
CA THR A 15 -3.53 7.72 1.20
C THR A 15 -2.09 7.33 1.56
N GLU A 16 -1.92 6.52 2.60
CA GLU A 16 -0.59 6.04 3.04
C GLU A 16 0.05 5.12 2.00
N LEU A 17 -0.74 4.23 1.41
CA LEU A 17 -0.28 3.36 0.32
C LEU A 17 0.17 4.18 -0.90
N ASN A 18 -0.59 5.21 -1.29
CA ASN A 18 -0.21 6.09 -2.39
C ASN A 18 1.07 6.89 -2.10
N ALA A 19 1.30 7.30 -0.85
CA ALA A 19 2.56 7.95 -0.46
C ALA A 19 3.76 7.01 -0.66
N ARG A 20 3.66 5.76 -0.19
CA ARG A 20 4.71 4.74 -0.39
C ARG A 20 4.94 4.41 -1.87
N ILE A 21 3.87 4.31 -2.66
CA ILE A 21 3.99 4.12 -4.12
C ILE A 21 4.85 5.23 -4.73
N ARG A 22 4.66 6.49 -4.34
CA ARG A 22 5.43 7.62 -4.87
C ARG A 22 6.90 7.59 -4.46
N GLU A 23 7.21 7.13 -3.25
CA GLU A 23 8.59 6.99 -2.77
C GLU A 23 9.41 5.96 -3.56
N LEU A 24 8.75 5.00 -4.22
CA LEU A 24 9.44 4.04 -5.09
C LEU A 24 10.02 4.68 -6.35
N TRP A 25 9.47 5.80 -6.80
CA TRP A 25 9.89 6.46 -8.03
C TRP A 25 11.11 7.34 -7.79
N ALA A 26 12.16 7.13 -8.56
CA ALA A 26 13.38 7.93 -8.57
C ALA A 26 13.41 8.75 -9.88
N ASP A 27 13.44 10.07 -9.77
CA ASP A 27 13.52 11.00 -10.93
C ASP A 27 12.46 10.74 -12.02
N GLY A 28 11.25 10.38 -11.60
CA GLY A 28 10.14 10.11 -12.52
C GLY A 28 10.21 8.75 -13.21
N GLN A 29 11.15 7.88 -12.82
CA GLN A 29 11.23 6.50 -13.27
C GLN A 29 11.04 5.53 -12.11
N LEU A 30 10.48 4.35 -12.40
CA LEU A 30 10.42 3.24 -11.46
C LEU A 30 11.56 2.26 -11.80
N PRO A 31 12.58 2.14 -10.92
CA PRO A 31 13.64 1.14 -11.09
C PRO A 31 13.06 -0.29 -11.19
N ASP A 32 13.66 -1.13 -12.05
CA ASP A 32 13.12 -2.48 -12.30
C ASP A 32 13.19 -3.40 -11.07
N ASP A 33 14.16 -3.20 -10.19
CA ASP A 33 14.28 -3.89 -8.90
C ASP A 33 13.14 -3.53 -7.94
N ARG A 34 12.54 -2.35 -8.09
CA ARG A 34 11.38 -1.87 -7.30
C ARG A 34 10.04 -2.23 -7.92
N ARG A 35 10.01 -2.76 -9.15
CA ARG A 35 8.76 -3.10 -9.86
C ARG A 35 7.88 -4.10 -9.09
N PRO A 36 8.40 -5.20 -8.51
CA PRO A 36 7.55 -6.13 -7.76
C PRO A 36 6.91 -5.49 -6.52
N GLU A 37 7.62 -4.60 -5.85
CA GLU A 37 7.10 -3.87 -4.68
C GLU A 37 6.00 -2.88 -5.09
N TYR A 38 6.22 -2.15 -6.19
CA TYR A 38 5.23 -1.25 -6.76
C TYR A 38 3.93 -1.97 -7.10
N GLU A 39 4.01 -3.11 -7.79
CA GLU A 39 2.83 -3.90 -8.16
C GLU A 39 2.05 -4.35 -6.92
N ALA A 40 2.74 -4.83 -5.89
CA ALA A 40 2.10 -5.23 -4.64
C ALA A 40 1.40 -4.05 -3.93
N LEU A 41 2.02 -2.87 -3.91
CA LEU A 41 1.44 -1.67 -3.32
C LEU A 41 0.24 -1.14 -4.12
N VAL A 42 0.29 -1.19 -5.45
CA VAL A 42 -0.83 -0.77 -6.31
C VAL A 42 -2.07 -1.64 -6.07
N VAL A 43 -1.90 -2.96 -5.94
CA VAL A 43 -3.02 -3.87 -5.64
C VAL A 43 -3.64 -3.55 -4.27
N LYS A 44 -2.81 -3.35 -3.24
CA LYS A 44 -3.28 -2.96 -1.89
C LYS A 44 -3.99 -1.62 -1.92
N TRP A 45 -3.45 -0.64 -2.66
CA TRP A 45 -4.03 0.68 -2.81
C TRP A 45 -5.40 0.62 -3.49
N ALA A 46 -5.53 -0.15 -4.58
CA ALA A 46 -6.78 -0.30 -5.29
C ALA A 46 -7.88 -0.88 -4.39
N ALA A 47 -7.57 -1.91 -3.60
CA ALA A 47 -8.50 -2.47 -2.63
C ALA A 47 -8.94 -1.42 -1.59
N ALA A 48 -7.98 -0.71 -0.99
CA ALA A 48 -8.28 0.32 0.01
C ALA A 48 -9.06 1.52 -0.58
N ALA A 49 -8.79 1.90 -1.83
CA ALA A 49 -9.48 2.98 -2.51
C ALA A 49 -10.94 2.62 -2.82
N LEU A 50 -11.21 1.38 -3.25
CA LEU A 50 -12.55 0.88 -3.50
C LEU A 50 -13.41 0.88 -2.23
N GLU A 51 -12.84 0.43 -1.10
CA GLU A 51 -13.49 0.49 0.21
C GLU A 51 -13.81 1.93 0.66
N GLY A 52 -12.94 2.88 0.31
CA GLY A 52 -13.13 4.31 0.61
C GLY A 52 -14.27 4.94 -0.21
N VAL A 53 -14.37 4.61 -1.50
CA VAL A 53 -15.42 5.12 -2.39
C VAL A 53 -16.81 4.65 -1.94
N GLY A 54 -16.93 3.40 -1.48
CA GLY A 54 -18.21 2.87 -0.98
C GLY A 54 -18.75 3.55 0.29
N ARG A 55 -17.90 4.22 1.08
CA ARG A 55 -18.32 4.99 2.27
C ARG A 55 -18.63 6.46 1.99
N ALA A 56 -18.25 6.97 0.82
CA ALA A 56 -18.44 8.37 0.46
C ALA A 56 -19.72 8.63 -0.38
N ALA A 57 -20.52 7.58 -0.62
CA ALA A 57 -21.75 7.62 -1.44
C ALA A 57 -23.03 7.67 -0.60
#